data_AF-A0A523R9L3-F1
#
_entry.id   AF-A0A523R9L3-F1
#
_cell.length_a   1.000
_cell.length_b   1.000
_cell.length_c   1.000
_cell.angle_alpha   90.00
_cell.angle_beta   90.00
_cell.angle_gamma   90.00
#
_symmetry.space_group_name_H-M   'P 1'
#
loop_
_entity.id
_entity.type
_entity.pdbx_description
1 polymer ?
#
loop_
_entity_poly.entity_id
_entity_poly.type
_entity_poly.pdbx_seq_one_letter_code
_entity_poly.pdbx_strand_id
1 'polypeptide(L)'
;MIIILYKIKPRIYQTQLTDFIGLKSIEKYDMSVPKDYRIARKRFRWIPIHPTWGAHIKQAPRIIPNSQKRIHDFIDWEPKLRDKYLYRFPRVKIPRFKDFGIGVISKLEWNMHRYLKGFSGFFENLFEFNDFSFFQGLQGILEEHGVSFKDMFIEDVFAYEMLRINLGFKDYSGIEKMGRFLSFPPLFSITHDSKFFPKAQDISYVMTRIPPEALFEFFQLLVKECINYGIIVPRILIWDGQFIRSNCNNNKKKGHQKYTDTDAGYCRHNGIKKGVGYDPGILYAHCFNRWFPIYFKMFAGNRNDILAFRETMEEFFTH
;
A
#
# COMPACT_ATOMS: atom_id res chain seq x y z
N MET A 1 -21.59 14.76 1.66
CA MET A 1 -21.82 13.45 2.29
C MET A 1 -23.24 13.07 1.99
N ILE A 2 -23.41 11.97 1.27
CA ILE A 2 -24.72 11.44 0.92
C ILE A 2 -25.13 10.42 1.98
N ILE A 3 -26.29 10.62 2.57
CA ILE A 3 -26.90 9.69 3.52
C ILE A 3 -28.19 9.16 2.92
N ILE A 4 -28.23 7.85 2.67
CA ILE A 4 -29.44 7.15 2.22
C ILE A 4 -30.00 6.34 3.40
N LEU A 5 -31.15 6.77 3.90
CA LEU A 5 -31.82 6.11 5.00
C LEU A 5 -32.82 5.09 4.47
N TYR A 6 -32.61 3.81 4.78
CA TYR A 6 -33.61 2.78 4.56
C TYR A 6 -34.36 2.48 5.87
N LYS A 7 -35.67 2.18 5.75
CA LYS A 7 -36.52 1.77 6.88
C LYS A 7 -36.20 0.35 7.37
N ILE A 8 -35.86 -0.55 6.44
CA ILE A 8 -35.67 -1.99 6.71
C ILE A 8 -34.22 -2.44 6.44
N LYS A 9 -33.53 -1.81 5.47
CA LYS A 9 -32.15 -2.16 5.08
C LYS A 9 -31.12 -1.31 5.84
N PRO A 10 -29.84 -1.73 5.86
CA PRO A 10 -28.76 -0.90 6.35
C PRO A 10 -28.73 0.47 5.65
N ARG A 11 -28.49 1.53 6.43
CA ARG A 11 -28.30 2.89 5.92
C ARG A 11 -26.99 2.94 5.15
N ILE A 12 -26.98 3.68 4.04
CA ILE A 12 -25.78 3.86 3.23
C ILE A 12 -25.25 5.25 3.49
N TYR A 13 -23.99 5.32 3.90
CA TYR A 13 -23.24 6.55 4.06
C TYR A 13 -22.18 6.56 2.98
N GLN A 14 -22.25 7.54 2.08
CA GLN A 14 -21.27 7.70 1.02
C GLN A 14 -20.65 9.09 1.14
N THR A 15 -19.35 9.12 1.38
CA THR A 15 -18.55 10.35 1.32
C THR A 15 -18.22 10.69 -0.13
N GLN A 16 -18.21 11.98 -0.43
CA GLN A 16 -17.79 12.56 -1.70
C GLN A 16 -16.47 13.29 -1.51
N LEU A 17 -15.73 13.54 -2.59
CA LEU A 17 -14.47 14.29 -2.55
C LEU A 17 -14.63 15.65 -1.84
N THR A 18 -15.78 16.31 -2.01
CA THR A 18 -16.12 17.59 -1.35
C THR A 18 -16.15 17.50 0.17
N ASP A 19 -16.50 16.35 0.74
CA ASP A 19 -16.48 16.12 2.19
C ASP A 19 -15.05 16.18 2.75
N PHE A 20 -14.09 15.76 1.94
CA PHE A 20 -12.68 15.70 2.31
C PHE A 20 -11.97 17.05 2.18
N ILE A 21 -12.48 17.98 1.37
CA ILE A 21 -11.90 19.33 1.18
C ILE A 21 -12.59 20.43 2.01
N GLY A 22 -13.41 20.07 3.00
CA GLY A 22 -13.98 21.03 3.96
C GLY A 22 -15.34 21.62 3.58
N LEU A 23 -15.83 21.34 2.37
CA LEU A 23 -17.16 21.73 1.92
C LEU A 23 -18.20 20.73 2.45
N LYS A 24 -18.72 21.00 3.66
CA LYS A 24 -19.74 20.16 4.31
C LYS A 24 -21.12 20.36 3.67
N SER A 25 -21.38 19.74 2.52
CA SER A 25 -22.74 19.55 2.02
C SER A 25 -23.24 18.18 2.47
N ILE A 26 -24.20 18.13 3.40
CA ILE A 26 -24.85 16.87 3.79
C ILE A 26 -26.16 16.75 2.99
N GLU A 27 -26.22 15.78 2.09
CA GLU A 27 -27.44 15.44 1.35
C GLU A 27 -28.06 14.19 1.97
N LYS A 28 -29.30 14.30 2.44
CA LYS A 28 -30.00 13.21 3.11
C LYS A 28 -31.25 12.82 2.31
N TYR A 29 -31.39 11.53 2.03
CA TYR A 29 -32.55 10.97 1.34
C TYR A 29 -33.20 9.90 2.20
N ASP A 30 -34.46 10.09 2.57
CA ASP A 30 -35.25 9.06 3.25
C ASP A 30 -35.98 8.18 2.24
N MET A 31 -35.56 6.92 2.14
CA MET A 31 -36.11 5.98 1.17
C MET A 31 -37.54 5.52 1.50
N SER A 32 -38.05 5.85 2.69
CA SER A 32 -39.47 5.68 3.03
C SER A 32 -40.35 6.81 2.47
N VAL A 33 -39.77 7.94 2.07
CA VAL A 33 -40.48 9.08 1.49
C VAL A 33 -40.46 8.95 -0.05
N PRO A 34 -41.63 8.82 -0.73
CA PRO A 34 -41.68 8.58 -2.18
C PRO A 34 -41.04 9.69 -3.04
N LYS A 35 -40.99 10.93 -2.54
CA LYS A 35 -40.34 12.06 -3.21
C LYS A 35 -38.82 11.89 -3.19
N ASP A 36 -38.26 11.67 -2.01
CA ASP A 36 -36.82 11.47 -1.82
C ASP A 36 -36.32 10.22 -2.53
N TYR A 37 -37.09 9.12 -2.48
CA TYR A 37 -36.81 7.89 -3.22
C TYR A 37 -36.67 8.15 -4.73
N ARG A 38 -37.61 8.90 -5.33
CA ARG A 38 -37.56 9.23 -6.77
C ARG A 38 -36.36 10.10 -7.13
N ILE A 39 -36.05 11.11 -6.31
CA ILE A 39 -34.90 12.00 -6.52
C ILE A 39 -33.59 11.19 -6.39
N ALA A 40 -33.44 10.43 -5.31
CA ALA A 40 -32.28 9.58 -5.08
C ALA A 40 -32.10 8.56 -6.21
N ARG A 41 -33.18 7.94 -6.70
CA ARG A 41 -33.12 6.97 -7.81
C ARG A 41 -32.68 7.59 -9.12
N LYS A 42 -33.16 8.80 -9.43
CA LYS A 42 -32.74 9.54 -10.64
C LYS A 42 -31.24 9.85 -10.59
N ARG A 43 -30.73 10.18 -9.39
CA ARG A 43 -29.33 10.57 -9.17
C ARG A 43 -28.38 9.39 -9.00
N PHE A 44 -28.83 8.28 -8.40
CA PHE A 44 -28.02 7.13 -8.03
C PHE A 44 -28.60 5.81 -8.58
N ARG A 45 -28.08 5.39 -9.74
CA ARG A 45 -28.55 4.18 -10.46
C ARG A 45 -28.28 2.85 -9.74
N TRP A 46 -27.47 2.84 -8.68
CA TRP A 46 -27.16 1.66 -7.86
C TRP A 46 -28.14 1.45 -6.70
N ILE A 47 -29.08 2.36 -6.46
CA ILE A 47 -30.15 2.18 -5.46
C ILE A 47 -31.10 1.05 -5.89
N PRO A 48 -31.30 -0.01 -5.09
CA PRO A 48 -32.18 -1.14 -5.45
C PRO A 48 -33.65 -0.71 -5.57
N ILE A 49 -34.37 -1.31 -6.53
CA ILE A 49 -35.81 -1.08 -6.75
C ILE A 49 -36.62 -1.84 -5.69
N HIS A 50 -37.64 -1.20 -5.12
CA HIS A 50 -38.59 -1.89 -4.24
C HIS A 50 -39.39 -2.92 -5.06
N PRO A 51 -39.33 -4.23 -4.73
CA PRO A 51 -39.90 -5.29 -5.57
C PRO A 51 -41.42 -5.19 -5.78
N THR A 52 -42.15 -4.47 -4.92
CA THR A 52 -43.61 -4.34 -5.01
C THR A 52 -44.12 -3.29 -6.01
N TRP A 53 -43.26 -2.54 -6.70
CA TRP A 53 -43.67 -1.47 -7.63
C TRP A 53 -43.42 -1.77 -9.12
N GLY A 54 -43.12 -3.04 -9.45
CA GLY A 54 -42.77 -3.46 -10.81
C GLY A 54 -43.26 -4.85 -11.21
N ALA A 55 -44.32 -5.35 -10.57
CA ALA A 55 -44.94 -6.60 -10.99
C ALA A 55 -45.85 -6.35 -12.20
N HIS A 56 -45.31 -6.63 -13.40
CA HIS A 56 -45.97 -7.21 -14.58
C HIS A 56 -45.24 -6.77 -15.86
N ILE A 57 -44.17 -7.47 -16.21
CA ILE A 57 -43.75 -7.57 -17.61
C ILE A 57 -43.84 -9.06 -17.95
N LYS A 58 -44.86 -9.42 -18.74
CA LYS A 58 -45.03 -10.75 -19.31
C LYS A 58 -43.77 -11.09 -20.13
N GLN A 59 -43.15 -12.22 -19.83
CA GLN A 59 -42.01 -12.72 -20.61
C GLN A 59 -42.51 -13.13 -22.01
N ALA A 60 -42.10 -12.40 -23.04
CA ALA A 60 -42.21 -12.83 -24.43
C ALA A 60 -41.22 -13.98 -24.70
N PRO A 61 -41.45 -14.81 -25.74
CA PRO A 61 -40.64 -15.99 -26.00
C PRO A 61 -39.15 -15.64 -26.18
N ARG A 62 -38.26 -16.50 -25.67
CA ARG A 62 -36.80 -16.34 -25.80
C ARG A 62 -36.36 -16.49 -27.25
N ILE A 63 -36.39 -15.38 -27.98
CA ILE A 63 -35.55 -15.19 -29.15
C ILE A 63 -34.13 -15.00 -28.63
N ILE A 64 -33.17 -15.79 -29.10
CA ILE A 64 -31.74 -15.57 -28.78
C ILE A 64 -31.42 -14.14 -29.24
N PRO A 65 -31.10 -13.22 -28.33
CA PRO A 65 -30.97 -11.83 -28.68
C PRO A 65 -29.73 -11.64 -29.55
N ASN A 66 -29.79 -10.71 -30.51
CA ASN A 66 -28.62 -10.23 -31.28
C ASN A 66 -27.46 -9.70 -30.40
N SER A 67 -27.60 -9.73 -29.07
CA SER A 67 -26.58 -9.39 -28.08
C SER A 67 -25.69 -10.58 -27.67
N GLN A 68 -25.97 -11.81 -28.11
CA GLN A 68 -25.08 -12.93 -27.83
C GLN A 68 -23.88 -12.91 -28.77
N LYS A 69 -22.78 -12.34 -28.25
CA LYS A 69 -21.51 -12.18 -28.94
C LYS A 69 -20.92 -13.53 -29.36
N ARG A 70 -20.49 -13.63 -30.61
CA ARG A 70 -19.72 -14.75 -31.16
C ARG A 70 -18.28 -14.68 -30.65
N ILE A 71 -17.54 -15.79 -30.68
CA ILE A 71 -16.16 -15.84 -30.16
C ILE A 71 -15.22 -14.79 -30.81
N HIS A 72 -15.41 -14.48 -32.10
CA HIS A 72 -14.67 -13.42 -32.78
C HIS A 72 -14.96 -12.02 -32.22
N ASP A 73 -16.17 -11.76 -31.71
CA ASP A 73 -16.52 -10.50 -31.03
C ASP A 73 -15.84 -10.32 -29.66
N PHE A 74 -15.15 -11.36 -29.18
CA PHE A 74 -14.25 -11.33 -28.01
C PHE A 74 -12.78 -11.21 -28.41
N ILE A 75 -12.40 -11.74 -29.58
CA ILE A 75 -11.03 -11.62 -30.13
C ILE A 75 -10.75 -10.18 -30.56
N ASP A 76 -11.74 -9.51 -31.16
CA ASP A 76 -11.66 -8.09 -31.56
C ASP A 76 -12.24 -7.13 -30.49
N TRP A 77 -12.46 -7.60 -29.25
CA TRP A 77 -13.05 -6.78 -28.21
C TRP A 77 -12.04 -5.79 -27.62
N GLU A 78 -12.02 -4.57 -28.13
CA GLU A 78 -11.53 -3.44 -27.37
C GLU A 78 -12.57 -3.05 -26.30
N PRO A 79 -12.20 -2.99 -25.00
CA PRO A 79 -13.13 -2.59 -23.97
C PRO A 79 -13.68 -1.19 -24.26
N LYS A 80 -15.01 -1.00 -24.14
CA LYS A 80 -15.69 0.31 -24.13
C LYS A 80 -15.18 1.27 -23.02
N LEU A 81 -14.15 0.86 -22.28
CA LEU A 81 -13.44 1.64 -21.27
C LEU A 81 -12.28 2.45 -21.87
N ARG A 82 -11.98 2.31 -23.17
CA ARG A 82 -10.90 3.04 -23.86
C ARG A 82 -10.99 4.56 -23.67
N ASP A 83 -12.20 5.09 -23.44
CA ASP A 83 -12.46 6.51 -23.15
C ASP A 83 -12.65 6.85 -21.66
N LYS A 84 -12.51 5.90 -20.74
CA LYS A 84 -12.50 6.21 -19.30
C LYS A 84 -11.15 6.82 -18.92
N TYR A 85 -11.20 7.91 -18.16
CA TYR A 85 -10.06 8.78 -17.80
C TYR A 85 -8.72 8.07 -17.52
N LEU A 86 -8.74 6.90 -16.88
CA LEU A 86 -7.55 6.12 -16.55
C LEU A 86 -6.75 5.62 -17.78
N TYR A 87 -7.40 5.33 -18.91
CA TYR A 87 -6.76 4.83 -20.13
C TYR A 87 -6.14 5.94 -21.01
N ARG A 88 -6.46 7.21 -20.73
CA ARG A 88 -5.87 8.37 -21.43
C ARG A 88 -4.44 8.66 -21.00
N PHE A 89 -4.03 8.16 -19.83
CA PHE A 89 -2.68 8.35 -19.35
C PHE A 89 -1.73 7.40 -20.08
N PRO A 90 -0.69 7.90 -20.79
CA PRO A 90 0.27 7.04 -21.45
C PRO A 90 0.92 6.10 -20.44
N ARG A 91 1.24 4.90 -20.91
CA ARG A 91 1.93 3.89 -20.12
C ARG A 91 3.27 4.44 -19.63
N VAL A 92 3.62 4.10 -18.40
CA VAL A 92 4.94 4.37 -17.84
C VAL A 92 6.02 3.61 -18.61
N LYS A 93 7.26 4.09 -18.54
CA LYS A 93 8.40 3.43 -19.18
C LYS A 93 8.49 1.99 -18.67
N ILE A 94 8.63 1.05 -19.60
CA ILE A 94 8.93 -0.33 -19.25
C ILE A 94 10.46 -0.44 -19.23
N PRO A 95 11.08 -0.77 -18.08
CA PRO A 95 12.53 -0.95 -17.98
C PRO A 95 13.02 -1.90 -19.07
N ARG A 96 14.08 -1.57 -19.80
CA ARG A 96 14.66 -2.45 -20.83
C ARG A 96 15.96 -3.05 -20.29
N PHE A 97 16.29 -4.25 -20.75
CA PHE A 97 17.55 -4.91 -20.36
C PHE A 97 18.78 -4.03 -20.64
N LYS A 98 18.78 -3.32 -21.77
CA LYS A 98 19.87 -2.41 -22.14
C LYS A 98 20.04 -1.23 -21.19
N ASP A 99 18.96 -0.83 -20.54
CA ASP A 99 18.95 0.34 -19.67
C ASP A 99 19.37 -0.04 -18.23
N PHE A 100 19.08 -1.28 -17.78
CA PHE A 100 19.26 -1.66 -16.36
C PHE A 100 19.95 -3.01 -16.13
N GLY A 101 19.81 -3.98 -17.04
CA GLY A 101 20.24 -5.36 -16.78
C GLY A 101 21.62 -5.73 -17.30
N ILE A 102 22.19 -4.98 -18.25
CA ILE A 102 23.54 -5.27 -18.78
C ILE A 102 24.57 -5.12 -17.65
N GLY A 103 25.36 -6.17 -17.43
CA GLY A 103 26.41 -6.19 -16.40
C GLY A 103 25.90 -6.47 -14.99
N VAL A 104 24.58 -6.47 -14.78
CA VAL A 104 23.95 -6.74 -13.48
C VAL A 104 23.46 -8.19 -13.43
N ILE A 105 22.59 -8.56 -14.38
CA ILE A 105 22.05 -9.93 -14.47
C ILE A 105 22.16 -10.51 -15.87
N SER A 106 22.03 -11.83 -15.96
CA SER A 106 22.03 -12.51 -17.25
C SER A 106 20.80 -12.13 -18.10
N LYS A 107 20.95 -12.17 -19.42
CA LYS A 107 19.83 -11.94 -20.33
C LYS A 107 18.71 -12.97 -20.15
N LEU A 108 19.08 -14.21 -19.82
CA LEU A 108 18.16 -15.30 -19.54
C LEU A 108 17.29 -14.97 -18.33
N GLU A 109 17.92 -14.57 -17.23
CA GLU A 109 17.23 -14.17 -16.01
C GLU A 109 16.30 -12.98 -16.23
N TRP A 110 16.77 -11.94 -16.93
CA TRP A 110 15.92 -10.82 -17.33
C TRP A 110 14.67 -11.26 -18.11
N ASN A 111 14.83 -12.25 -18.99
CA ASN A 111 13.72 -12.81 -19.76
C ASN A 111 12.77 -13.63 -18.85
N MET A 112 13.29 -14.34 -17.84
CA MET A 112 12.46 -15.03 -16.84
C MET A 112 11.57 -14.05 -16.10
N HIS A 113 12.11 -12.93 -15.60
CA HIS A 113 11.35 -11.84 -14.95
C HIS A 113 10.19 -11.32 -15.81
N ARG A 114 10.32 -11.34 -17.14
CA ARG A 114 9.33 -10.79 -18.06
C ARG A 114 8.30 -11.78 -18.57
N TYR A 115 8.71 -13.02 -18.82
CA TYR A 115 7.92 -13.97 -19.60
C TYR A 115 7.50 -15.20 -18.80
N LEU A 116 8.22 -15.54 -17.72
CA LEU A 116 7.87 -16.68 -16.90
C LEU A 116 6.82 -16.28 -15.86
N LYS A 117 5.58 -16.68 -16.10
CA LYS A 117 4.46 -16.39 -15.19
C LYS A 117 4.74 -17.02 -13.81
N GLY A 118 4.75 -16.19 -12.77
CA GLY A 118 4.96 -16.62 -11.39
C GLY A 118 6.41 -16.57 -10.92
N PHE A 119 7.37 -16.28 -11.80
CA PHE A 119 8.73 -15.97 -11.36
C PHE A 119 8.76 -14.55 -10.76
N SER A 120 9.19 -14.46 -9.50
CA SER A 120 9.24 -13.22 -8.73
C SER A 120 10.65 -12.61 -8.65
N GLY A 121 11.64 -13.25 -9.28
CA GLY A 121 13.05 -12.89 -9.13
C GLY A 121 13.77 -13.65 -8.03
N PHE A 122 15.09 -13.46 -7.98
CA PHE A 122 15.91 -13.83 -6.83
C PHE A 122 15.94 -12.68 -5.82
N PHE A 123 16.26 -12.97 -4.57
CA PHE A 123 16.27 -11.97 -3.51
C PHE A 123 17.43 -10.99 -3.69
N GLU A 124 18.55 -11.51 -4.18
CA GLU A 124 19.79 -10.82 -4.49
C GLU A 124 19.60 -9.69 -5.49
N ASN A 125 18.64 -9.83 -6.42
CA ASN A 125 18.27 -8.78 -7.37
C ASN A 125 17.90 -7.46 -6.66
N LEU A 126 17.38 -7.49 -5.43
CA LEU A 126 17.09 -6.27 -4.67
C LEU A 126 18.36 -5.46 -4.37
N PHE A 127 19.51 -6.11 -4.24
CA PHE A 127 20.79 -5.46 -3.95
C PHE A 127 21.60 -5.22 -5.21
N GLU A 128 21.50 -6.10 -6.21
CA GLU A 128 22.16 -5.92 -7.49
C GLU A 128 21.65 -4.69 -8.27
N PHE A 129 20.36 -4.37 -8.14
CA PHE A 129 19.72 -3.27 -8.87
C PHE A 129 19.62 -1.95 -8.09
N ASN A 130 20.00 -1.91 -6.81
CA ASN A 130 19.83 -0.72 -5.98
C ASN A 130 21.13 -0.39 -5.24
N ASP A 131 21.40 0.91 -5.08
CA ASP A 131 22.53 1.39 -4.30
C ASP A 131 22.13 1.60 -2.83
N PHE A 132 22.80 0.88 -1.93
CA PHE A 132 22.59 0.95 -0.48
C PHE A 132 23.58 1.87 0.24
N SER A 133 24.44 2.58 -0.50
CA SER A 133 25.41 3.55 0.04
C SER A 133 24.79 4.62 0.93
N PHE A 134 23.49 4.91 0.78
CA PHE A 134 22.72 5.75 1.70
C PHE A 134 22.92 5.35 3.17
N PHE A 135 22.89 4.05 3.46
CA PHE A 135 23.01 3.55 4.83
C PHE A 135 24.43 3.66 5.38
N GLN A 136 25.45 3.63 4.51
CA GLN A 136 26.84 3.88 4.91
C GLN A 136 27.03 5.34 5.31
N GLY A 137 26.51 6.28 4.51
CA GLY A 137 26.53 7.70 4.83
C GLY A 137 25.73 8.01 6.11
N LEU A 138 24.54 7.42 6.25
CA LEU A 138 23.72 7.55 7.45
C LEU A 138 24.45 7.04 8.70
N GLN A 139 25.13 5.89 8.60
CA GLN A 139 25.89 5.35 9.71
C GLN A 139 26.99 6.32 10.16
N GLY A 140 27.78 6.85 9.22
CA GLY A 140 28.82 7.84 9.53
C GLY A 140 28.27 9.07 10.25
N ILE A 141 27.17 9.64 9.75
CA ILE A 141 26.51 10.79 10.38
C ILE A 141 26.06 10.44 11.80
N LEU A 142 25.41 9.30 12.02
CA LEU A 142 24.90 8.93 13.34
C LEU A 142 26.04 8.63 14.34
N GLU A 143 27.12 8.00 13.88
CA GLU A 143 28.31 7.74 14.69
C GLU A 143 29.05 9.02 15.08
N GLU A 144 29.16 10.00 14.19
CA GLU A 144 29.67 11.34 14.51
C GLU A 144 28.83 12.04 15.59
N HIS A 145 27.52 11.78 15.64
CA HIS A 145 26.61 12.26 16.68
C HIS A 145 26.60 11.39 17.95
N GLY A 146 27.50 10.41 18.06
CA GLY A 146 27.71 9.59 19.25
C GLY A 146 26.81 8.35 19.35
N VAL A 147 26.08 7.98 18.30
CA VAL A 147 25.34 6.72 18.24
C VAL A 147 26.30 5.58 17.95
N SER A 148 26.26 4.50 18.73
CA SER A 148 27.08 3.31 18.48
C SER A 148 26.26 2.19 17.84
N PHE A 149 26.85 1.51 16.85
CA PHE A 149 26.30 0.31 16.20
C PHE A 149 27.05 -0.98 16.54
N LYS A 150 27.98 -0.97 17.50
CA LYS A 150 28.77 -2.14 17.94
C LYS A 150 29.45 -2.90 16.78
N ASP A 151 30.13 -2.15 15.91
CA ASP A 151 30.84 -2.69 14.74
C ASP A 151 29.94 -3.37 13.69
N MET A 152 28.61 -3.20 13.78
CA MET A 152 27.67 -3.66 12.76
C MET A 152 27.43 -2.57 11.72
N PHE A 153 27.30 -2.97 10.47
CA PHE A 153 26.88 -2.08 9.39
C PHE A 153 25.35 -1.99 9.35
N ILE A 154 24.82 -0.76 9.25
CA ILE A 154 23.38 -0.53 9.10
C ILE A 154 22.86 -1.25 7.86
N GLU A 155 23.60 -1.17 6.76
CA GLU A 155 23.28 -1.82 5.48
C GLU A 155 23.08 -3.34 5.63
N ASP A 156 24.03 -4.02 6.29
CA ASP A 156 23.97 -5.47 6.48
C ASP A 156 22.75 -5.88 7.32
N VAL A 157 22.47 -5.12 8.39
CA VAL A 157 21.30 -5.37 9.23
C VAL A 157 19.99 -5.12 8.46
N PHE A 158 19.96 -4.08 7.63
CA PHE A 158 18.82 -3.75 6.79
C PHE A 158 18.56 -4.83 5.73
N ALA A 159 19.61 -5.41 5.14
CA ALA A 159 19.50 -6.54 4.22
C ALA A 159 18.85 -7.77 4.88
N TYR A 160 19.26 -8.10 6.11
CA TYR A 160 18.64 -9.18 6.90
C TYR A 160 17.19 -8.86 7.29
N GLU A 161 16.86 -7.59 7.51
CA GLU A 161 15.48 -7.17 7.76
C GLU A 161 14.59 -7.34 6.52
N MET A 162 15.11 -7.03 5.33
CA MET A 162 14.42 -7.34 4.08
C MET A 162 14.22 -8.84 3.89
N LEU A 163 15.25 -9.64 4.21
CA LEU A 163 15.16 -11.10 4.11
C LEU A 163 14.08 -11.65 5.05
N ARG A 164 14.01 -11.12 6.28
CA ARG A 164 12.97 -11.48 7.25
C ARG A 164 11.58 -11.25 6.69
N ILE A 165 11.36 -10.08 6.09
CA ILE A 165 10.09 -9.70 5.49
C ILE A 165 9.77 -10.61 4.30
N ASN A 166 10.74 -10.86 3.43
CA ASN A 166 10.60 -11.74 2.26
C ASN A 166 10.22 -13.18 2.66
N LEU A 167 10.80 -13.70 3.73
CA LEU A 167 10.49 -15.03 4.27
C LEU A 167 9.19 -15.07 5.09
N GLY A 168 8.55 -13.92 5.31
CA GLY A 168 7.29 -13.82 6.06
C GLY A 168 7.43 -14.06 7.57
N PHE A 169 8.63 -13.93 8.12
CA PHE A 169 8.82 -14.03 9.56
C PHE A 169 8.21 -12.82 10.27
N LYS A 170 7.44 -13.06 11.33
CA LYS A 170 6.69 -12.00 12.04
C LYS A 170 7.57 -11.14 12.95
N ASP A 171 8.69 -11.68 13.41
CA ASP A 171 9.60 -11.06 14.34
C ASP A 171 11.06 -11.46 14.03
N TYR A 172 12.01 -10.79 14.69
CA TYR A 172 13.43 -11.03 14.46
C TYR A 172 13.91 -12.42 14.92
N SER A 173 13.13 -13.15 15.73
CA SER A 173 13.50 -14.51 16.17
C SER A 173 13.47 -15.51 15.02
N GLY A 174 12.70 -15.24 13.95
CA GLY A 174 12.65 -16.07 12.76
C GLY A 174 14.02 -16.17 12.07
N ILE A 175 14.68 -15.03 11.88
CA ILE A 175 16.04 -14.97 11.32
C ILE A 175 17.03 -15.70 12.22
N GLU A 176 17.02 -15.43 13.53
CA GLU A 176 17.94 -16.09 14.47
C GLU A 176 17.79 -17.63 14.44
N LYS A 177 16.56 -18.14 14.41
CA LYS A 177 16.30 -19.59 14.32
C LYS A 177 16.81 -20.19 13.02
N MET A 178 16.65 -19.48 11.91
CA MET A 178 17.15 -19.92 10.61
C MET A 178 18.67 -20.11 10.64
N GLY A 179 19.41 -19.22 11.30
CA GLY A 179 20.87 -19.33 11.44
C GLY A 179 21.34 -20.60 12.16
N ARG A 180 20.48 -21.25 12.95
CA ARG A 180 20.81 -22.52 13.61
C ARG A 180 20.80 -23.72 12.66
N PHE A 181 20.13 -23.60 11.51
CA PHE A 181 19.98 -24.68 10.54
C PHE A 181 20.86 -24.49 9.30
N LEU A 182 21.38 -23.29 9.07
CA LEU A 182 22.22 -22.98 7.93
C LEU A 182 23.69 -23.11 8.29
N SER A 183 24.45 -23.81 7.45
CA SER A 183 25.91 -23.92 7.59
C SER A 183 26.63 -22.63 7.19
N PHE A 184 25.98 -21.78 6.38
CA PHE A 184 26.51 -20.52 5.89
C PHE A 184 25.44 -19.42 5.95
N PRO A 185 25.80 -18.16 6.24
CA PRO A 185 24.87 -17.06 6.20
C PRO A 185 24.25 -16.92 4.80
N PRO A 186 22.93 -16.70 4.65
CA PRO A 186 22.28 -16.68 3.35
C PRO A 186 22.62 -15.44 2.51
N LEU A 187 23.07 -14.36 3.15
CA LEU A 187 23.39 -13.09 2.49
C LEU A 187 24.90 -12.86 2.35
N PHE A 188 25.72 -13.92 2.40
CA PHE A 188 27.18 -13.86 2.38
C PHE A 188 27.79 -13.11 1.18
N SER A 189 27.07 -13.01 0.06
CA SER A 189 27.47 -12.29 -1.16
C SER A 189 27.00 -10.84 -1.20
N ILE A 190 26.15 -10.44 -0.25
CA ILE A 190 25.55 -9.09 -0.16
C ILE A 190 26.15 -8.32 1.01
N THR A 191 26.38 -8.98 2.15
CA THR A 191 26.87 -8.33 3.36
C THR A 191 28.37 -8.07 3.32
N HIS A 192 28.81 -7.01 4.00
CA HIS A 192 30.23 -6.64 4.08
C HIS A 192 31.06 -7.74 4.72
N ASP A 193 30.56 -8.30 5.83
CA ASP A 193 31.12 -9.51 6.41
C ASP A 193 30.34 -10.74 5.92
N SER A 194 31.00 -11.56 5.10
CA SER A 194 30.47 -12.83 4.59
C SER A 194 30.05 -13.84 5.68
N LYS A 195 30.53 -13.66 6.92
CA LYS A 195 30.19 -14.48 8.09
C LYS A 195 29.13 -13.83 8.99
N PHE A 196 28.71 -12.60 8.68
CA PHE A 196 27.75 -11.88 9.48
C PHE A 196 26.39 -12.56 9.47
N PHE A 197 25.87 -12.84 10.66
CA PHE A 197 24.52 -13.33 10.87
C PHE A 197 23.94 -12.71 12.14
N PRO A 198 22.99 -11.77 12.04
CA PRO A 198 22.52 -11.04 13.22
C PRO A 198 21.58 -11.89 14.08
N LYS A 199 21.65 -11.70 15.40
CA LYS A 199 20.62 -12.19 16.33
C LYS A 199 19.43 -11.23 16.34
N ALA A 200 18.33 -11.69 16.95
CA ALA A 200 17.16 -10.84 17.12
C ALA A 200 17.44 -9.52 17.88
N GLN A 201 18.36 -9.59 18.85
CA GLN A 201 18.79 -8.42 19.63
C GLN A 201 19.60 -7.43 18.79
N ASP A 202 20.40 -7.93 17.84
CA ASP A 202 21.26 -7.12 16.99
C ASP A 202 20.42 -6.29 16.03
N ILE A 203 19.48 -6.95 15.32
CA ILE A 203 18.52 -6.26 14.44
C ILE A 203 17.74 -5.21 15.23
N SER A 204 17.19 -5.58 16.39
CA SER A 204 16.45 -4.65 17.25
C SER A 204 17.30 -3.46 17.71
N TYR A 205 18.57 -3.70 18.06
CA TYR A 205 19.48 -2.67 18.53
C TYR A 205 19.75 -1.63 17.46
N VAL A 206 20.02 -2.06 16.22
CA VAL A 206 20.30 -1.15 15.10
C VAL A 206 19.02 -0.45 14.65
N MET A 207 17.94 -1.19 14.39
CA MET A 207 16.69 -0.61 13.87
C MET A 207 16.06 0.43 14.82
N THR A 208 16.25 0.32 16.13
CA THR A 208 15.74 1.30 17.11
C THR A 208 16.58 2.58 17.21
N ARG A 209 17.77 2.60 16.62
CA ARG A 209 18.69 3.77 16.60
C ARG A 209 18.64 4.55 15.31
N ILE A 210 18.04 3.98 14.26
CA ILE A 210 17.81 4.69 13.00
C ILE A 210 16.61 5.63 13.20
N PRO A 211 16.78 6.94 12.98
CA PRO A 211 15.66 7.88 13.03
C PRO A 211 14.60 7.54 11.96
N PRO A 212 13.29 7.58 12.29
CA PRO A 212 12.23 7.36 11.31
C PRO A 212 12.32 8.30 10.10
N GLU A 213 12.76 9.54 10.31
CA GLU A 213 12.94 10.55 9.27
C GLU A 213 13.96 10.12 8.21
N ALA A 214 15.05 9.45 8.63
CA ALA A 214 16.07 8.94 7.70
C ALA A 214 15.54 7.78 6.84
N LEU A 215 14.71 6.90 7.40
CA LEU A 215 14.04 5.85 6.63
C LEU A 215 13.04 6.43 5.62
N PHE A 216 12.36 7.50 6.01
CA PHE A 216 11.43 8.21 5.13
C PHE A 216 12.17 8.93 4.00
N GLU A 217 13.31 9.56 4.29
CA GLU A 217 14.19 10.18 3.29
C GLU A 217 14.66 9.14 2.26
N PHE A 218 15.16 7.99 2.71
CA PHE A 218 15.55 6.90 1.82
C PHE A 218 14.40 6.48 0.90
N PHE A 219 13.19 6.32 1.45
CA PHE A 219 12.00 6.02 0.67
C PHE A 219 11.71 7.11 -0.38
N GLN A 220 11.80 8.40 -0.02
CA GLN A 220 11.60 9.50 -0.95
C GLN A 220 12.65 9.53 -2.07
N LEU A 221 13.90 9.19 -1.78
CA LEU A 221 14.96 9.04 -2.77
C LEU A 221 14.64 7.94 -3.78
N LEU A 222 14.19 6.77 -3.33
CA LEU A 222 13.75 5.66 -4.20
C LEU A 222 12.57 6.07 -5.10
N VAL A 223 11.59 6.78 -4.54
CA VAL A 223 10.44 7.30 -5.32
C VAL A 223 10.92 8.30 -6.38
N LYS A 224 11.81 9.23 -6.03
CA LYS A 224 12.37 10.22 -6.94
C LYS A 224 13.16 9.56 -8.07
N GLU A 225 13.97 8.56 -7.76
CA GLU A 225 14.70 7.77 -8.76
C GLU A 225 13.73 7.08 -9.74
N CYS A 226 12.68 6.45 -9.22
CA CYS A 226 11.65 5.82 -10.03
C CYS A 226 10.90 6.81 -10.95
N ILE A 227 10.67 8.03 -10.48
CA ILE A 227 10.10 9.12 -11.29
C ILE A 227 11.07 9.55 -12.38
N ASN A 228 12.35 9.74 -12.06
CA ASN A 228 13.39 10.12 -13.02
C ASN A 228 13.55 9.09 -14.14
N TYR A 229 13.44 7.80 -13.82
CA TYR A 229 13.43 6.73 -14.83
C TYR A 229 12.10 6.62 -15.61
N GLY A 230 11.07 7.39 -15.23
CA GLY A 230 9.75 7.33 -15.83
C GLY A 230 9.00 6.02 -15.54
N ILE A 231 9.40 5.28 -14.51
CA ILE A 231 8.75 4.06 -14.03
C ILE A 231 7.51 4.43 -13.21
N ILE A 232 7.59 5.51 -12.43
CA ILE A 232 6.47 6.12 -11.71
C ILE A 232 6.09 7.44 -12.37
N VAL A 233 4.80 7.68 -12.54
CA VAL A 233 4.28 9.01 -12.89
C VAL A 233 3.06 9.31 -12.00
N PRO A 234 3.17 10.22 -11.02
CA PRO A 234 2.16 10.42 -9.97
C PRO A 234 0.96 11.25 -10.46
N ARG A 235 0.24 10.75 -11.47
CA ARG A 235 -0.90 11.49 -12.09
C ARG A 235 -2.23 11.23 -11.44
N ILE A 236 -2.43 9.98 -11.02
CA ILE A 236 -3.62 9.54 -10.32
C ILE A 236 -3.13 9.03 -8.99
N LEU A 237 -3.52 9.73 -7.94
CA LEU A 237 -3.18 9.40 -6.57
C LEU A 237 -4.37 8.66 -5.95
N ILE A 238 -4.09 7.51 -5.38
CA ILE A 238 -5.02 6.80 -4.50
C ILE A 238 -4.51 6.91 -3.09
N TRP A 239 -5.33 7.48 -2.22
CA TRP A 239 -5.12 7.39 -0.79
C TRP A 239 -5.77 6.12 -0.27
N ASP A 240 -5.00 5.29 0.41
CA ASP A 240 -5.47 4.08 1.06
C ASP A 240 -4.85 3.94 2.46
N GLY A 241 -5.66 3.44 3.39
CA GLY A 241 -5.30 3.23 4.78
C GLY A 241 -5.10 1.75 5.07
N GLN A 242 -3.92 1.38 5.57
CA GLN A 242 -3.65 0.02 6.02
C GLN A 242 -3.50 0.00 7.54
N PHE A 243 -4.03 -1.01 8.22
CA PHE A 243 -3.82 -1.14 9.66
C PHE A 243 -2.53 -1.91 9.95
N ILE A 244 -1.56 -1.26 10.60
CA ILE A 244 -0.33 -1.87 11.09
C ILE A 244 -0.47 -2.09 12.59
N ARG A 245 -0.52 -3.35 13.03
CA ARG A 245 -0.66 -3.66 14.45
C ARG A 245 0.65 -3.37 15.19
N SER A 246 0.57 -2.63 16.29
CA SER A 246 1.73 -2.44 17.18
C SER A 246 1.93 -3.69 18.05
N ASN A 247 3.18 -3.96 18.41
CA ASN A 247 3.54 -5.05 19.32
C ASN A 247 3.28 -4.67 20.80
N CYS A 248 2.09 -4.12 21.08
CA CYS A 248 1.67 -3.76 22.41
C CYS A 248 0.38 -4.49 22.79
N ASN A 249 0.12 -4.60 24.10
CA ASN A 249 -1.12 -5.17 24.59
C ASN A 249 -2.31 -4.28 24.16
N ASN A 250 -3.43 -4.90 23.80
CA ASN A 250 -4.68 -4.19 23.52
C ASN A 250 -5.24 -3.46 24.75
N ASN A 251 -4.80 -3.87 25.95
CA ASN A 251 -5.14 -3.25 27.21
C ASN A 251 -4.01 -2.35 27.70
N LYS A 252 -4.40 -1.18 28.23
CA LYS A 252 -3.49 -0.30 28.95
C LYS A 252 -3.10 -0.95 30.28
N LYS A 253 -1.86 -0.74 30.75
CA LYS A 253 -1.45 -1.19 32.09
C LYS A 253 -2.34 -0.51 33.14
N LYS A 254 -2.66 -1.22 34.23
CA LYS A 254 -3.48 -0.66 35.33
C LYS A 254 -2.81 0.61 35.86
N GLY A 255 -3.56 1.71 35.92
CA GLY A 255 -3.04 3.03 36.33
C GLY A 255 -2.39 3.87 35.22
N HIS A 256 -2.20 3.32 34.01
CA HIS A 256 -1.64 4.08 32.88
C HIS A 256 -2.74 4.52 31.91
N GLN A 257 -2.68 5.79 31.47
CA GLN A 257 -3.59 6.35 30.47
C GLN A 257 -3.20 6.05 29.02
N LYS A 258 -1.95 5.65 28.77
CA LYS A 258 -1.39 5.33 27.44
C LYS A 258 -1.08 3.84 27.29
N TYR A 259 -0.94 3.39 26.05
CA TYR A 259 -0.40 2.06 25.72
C TYR A 259 1.11 2.03 25.96
N THR A 260 1.72 0.84 25.94
CA THR A 260 3.17 0.69 26.05
C THR A 260 3.89 1.34 24.88
N ASP A 261 3.27 1.26 23.70
CA ASP A 261 3.59 2.11 22.57
C ASP A 261 2.74 3.39 22.67
N THR A 262 3.37 4.53 22.95
CA THR A 262 2.65 5.76 23.29
C THR A 262 1.97 6.44 22.11
N ASP A 263 2.42 6.14 20.89
CA ASP A 263 1.95 6.79 19.66
C ASP A 263 0.92 5.91 18.93
N ALA A 264 0.76 4.66 19.37
CA ALA A 264 -0.25 3.76 18.85
C ALA A 264 -1.66 4.07 19.38
N GLY A 265 -2.64 3.81 18.52
CA GLY A 265 -4.07 4.03 18.77
C GLY A 265 -4.88 2.75 18.67
N TYR A 266 -6.01 2.70 19.39
CA TYR A 266 -6.93 1.57 19.28
C TYR A 266 -7.82 1.70 18.04
N CYS A 267 -7.57 0.86 17.03
CA CYS A 267 -8.30 0.89 15.78
C CYS A 267 -9.57 0.06 15.81
N ARG A 268 -10.66 0.68 15.34
CA ARG A 268 -11.93 0.02 15.04
C ARG A 268 -12.41 0.47 13.67
N HIS A 269 -12.59 -0.48 12.76
CA HIS A 269 -13.02 -0.20 11.40
C HIS A 269 -14.30 -0.98 11.08
N ASN A 270 -15.35 -0.29 10.60
CA ASN A 270 -16.67 -0.87 10.31
C ASN A 270 -17.24 -1.74 11.45
N GLY A 271 -17.06 -1.29 12.69
CA GLY A 271 -17.50 -2.00 13.89
C GLY A 271 -16.58 -3.13 14.34
N ILE A 272 -15.62 -3.56 13.53
CA ILE A 272 -14.65 -4.63 13.83
C ILE A 272 -13.46 -4.03 14.60
N LYS A 273 -13.13 -4.65 15.74
CA LYS A 273 -11.95 -4.32 16.54
C LYS A 273 -10.70 -4.87 15.84
N LYS A 274 -9.79 -4.00 15.41
CA LYS A 274 -8.53 -4.39 14.76
C LYS A 274 -7.39 -4.55 15.78
N GLY A 275 -7.45 -3.80 16.89
CA GLY A 275 -6.46 -3.83 17.97
C GLY A 275 -5.73 -2.50 18.09
N VAL A 276 -4.64 -2.47 18.85
CA VAL A 276 -3.80 -1.27 18.99
C VAL A 276 -2.71 -1.26 17.92
N GLY A 277 -2.51 -0.11 17.28
CA GLY A 277 -1.53 0.05 16.22
C GLY A 277 -1.64 1.39 15.52
N TYR A 278 -1.22 1.38 14.28
CA TYR A 278 -1.12 2.53 13.41
C TYR A 278 -1.98 2.33 12.17
N ASP A 279 -2.34 3.45 11.55
CA ASP A 279 -3.01 3.49 10.27
C ASP A 279 -2.26 4.46 9.37
N PRO A 280 -1.25 4.01 8.60
CA PRO A 280 -0.62 4.81 7.56
C PRO A 280 -1.63 5.36 6.56
N GLY A 281 -1.61 6.67 6.32
CA GLY A 281 -2.20 7.27 5.13
C GLY A 281 -1.23 7.14 3.98
N ILE A 282 -1.39 6.14 3.11
CA ILE A 282 -0.48 5.88 2.00
C ILE A 282 -1.05 6.48 0.72
N LEU A 283 -0.24 7.23 0.00
CA LEU A 283 -0.54 7.69 -1.35
C LEU A 283 0.14 6.78 -2.37
N TYR A 284 -0.67 6.25 -3.28
CA TYR A 284 -0.24 5.40 -4.38
C TYR A 284 -0.37 6.13 -5.71
N ALA A 285 0.68 6.07 -6.53
CA ALA A 285 0.60 6.46 -7.94
C ALA A 285 0.10 5.29 -8.79
N HIS A 286 -1.01 5.48 -9.49
CA HIS A 286 -1.48 4.53 -10.50
C HIS A 286 -0.65 4.63 -11.78
N CYS A 287 0.07 3.55 -12.10
CA CYS A 287 0.96 3.44 -13.25
C CYS A 287 0.46 2.40 -14.25
N PHE A 288 -0.83 2.43 -14.57
CA PHE A 288 -1.55 1.58 -15.53
C PHE A 288 -1.67 0.11 -15.13
N ASN A 289 -0.56 -0.65 -15.12
CA ASN A 289 -0.56 -2.08 -14.78
C ASN A 289 -0.05 -2.36 -13.35
N ARG A 290 0.20 -1.31 -12.57
CA ARG A 290 0.77 -1.37 -11.22
C ARG A 290 0.51 -0.08 -10.46
N TRP A 291 0.68 -0.16 -9.16
CA TRP A 291 0.49 0.93 -8.21
C TRP A 291 1.72 0.97 -7.33
N PHE A 292 2.28 2.15 -7.12
CA PHE A 292 3.46 2.31 -6.29
C PHE A 292 3.16 3.28 -5.15
N PRO A 293 3.53 2.95 -3.90
CA PRO A 293 3.50 3.94 -2.84
C PRO A 293 4.50 5.05 -3.20
N ILE A 294 4.06 6.30 -3.12
CA ILE A 294 4.90 7.48 -3.41
C ILE A 294 5.07 8.39 -2.21
N TYR A 295 4.22 8.22 -1.20
CA TYR A 295 4.23 8.97 0.04
C TYR A 295 3.44 8.20 1.07
N PHE A 296 3.80 8.32 2.35
CA PHE A 296 2.98 7.85 3.44
C PHE A 296 3.21 8.70 4.68
N LYS A 297 2.17 8.83 5.50
CA LYS A 297 2.27 9.39 6.84
C LYS A 297 1.68 8.42 7.86
N MET A 298 2.38 8.23 8.97
CA MET A 298 1.95 7.35 10.05
C MET A 298 1.03 8.09 11.01
N PHE A 299 -0.06 7.44 11.40
CA PHE A 299 -1.02 7.99 12.35
C PHE A 299 -1.43 6.92 13.35
N ALA A 300 -1.86 7.34 14.55
CA ALA A 300 -2.44 6.44 15.53
C ALA A 300 -3.70 5.75 14.97
N GLY A 301 -3.89 4.46 15.28
CA GLY A 301 -4.98 3.66 14.72
C GLY A 301 -6.41 4.14 15.07
N ASN A 302 -6.56 5.06 16.02
CA ASN A 302 -7.84 5.69 16.39
C ASN A 302 -8.04 7.08 15.73
N ARG A 303 -7.28 7.40 14.67
CA ARG A 303 -7.38 8.67 13.93
C ARG A 303 -8.75 8.87 13.30
N ASN A 304 -9.00 10.11 12.89
CA ASN A 304 -10.10 10.46 12.00
C ASN A 304 -9.63 10.45 10.55
N ASP A 305 -10.17 9.55 9.73
CA ASP A 305 -9.77 9.38 8.32
C ASP A 305 -9.84 10.68 7.50
N ILE A 306 -10.78 11.59 7.81
CA ILE A 306 -10.91 12.87 7.08
C ILE A 306 -9.73 13.79 7.40
N LEU A 307 -9.36 13.89 8.69
CA LEU A 307 -8.20 14.70 9.09
C LEU A 307 -6.92 14.08 8.56
N ALA A 308 -6.80 12.76 8.68
CA ALA A 308 -5.62 12.06 8.22
C ALA A 308 -5.42 12.16 6.71
N PHE A 309 -6.50 12.07 5.91
CA PHE A 309 -6.45 12.33 4.48
C PHE A 309 -5.98 13.76 4.19
N ARG A 310 -6.54 14.77 4.85
CA ARG A 310 -6.15 16.18 4.64
C ARG A 310 -4.68 16.40 4.94
N GLU A 311 -4.23 15.96 6.12
CA GLU A 311 -2.82 16.08 6.51
C GLU A 311 -1.90 15.36 5.52
N THR A 312 -2.26 14.15 5.08
CA THR A 312 -1.46 13.41 4.09
C THR A 312 -1.35 14.18 2.77
N MET A 313 -2.45 14.77 2.29
CA MET A 313 -2.47 15.52 1.03
C MET A 313 -1.77 16.88 1.16
N GLU A 314 -1.95 17.59 2.28
CA GLU A 314 -1.32 18.88 2.55
C GLU A 314 0.20 18.72 2.61
N GLU A 315 0.72 17.73 3.35
CA GLU A 315 2.15 17.47 3.40
C GLU A 315 2.70 17.02 2.04
N PHE A 316 1.98 16.13 1.33
CA PHE A 316 2.42 15.67 0.01
C PHE A 316 2.55 16.79 -1.02
N PHE A 317 1.72 17.85 -0.96
CA PHE A 317 1.79 18.97 -1.92
C PHE A 317 2.64 20.14 -1.44
N THR A 318 3.07 20.15 -0.17
CA THR A 318 3.96 21.19 0.37
C THR A 318 5.43 20.81 0.21
N HIS A 319 5.73 19.52 0.10
CA HIS A 319 7.02 18.95 -0.30
C HIS A 319 7.08 18.71 -1.81
#